data_AF-A0A556MFY3-F1
#
_entry.id   AF-A0A556MFY3-F1
#
_cell.length_a   1.000
_cell.length_b   1.000
_cell.length_c   1.000
_cell.angle_alpha   90.00
_cell.angle_beta   90.00
_cell.angle_gamma   90.00
#
_symmetry.space_group_name_H-M   'P 1'
#
loop_
_entity.id
_entity.type
_entity.pdbx_description
1 polymer ?
#
loop_
_entity_poly.entity_id
_entity_poly.type
_entity_poly.pdbx_seq_one_letter_code
_entity_poly.pdbx_strand_id
1 'polypeptide(L)'
;MSLRVNYDDLEIIGFDGGGIEMFNYEGQPFTGIVVSMKDGVVYTEEEYQNGYKEGLQKEYFFTSGVLRFEFTVRNNNLNGVFKTWDENGNLVKQSNWKDGAKIS
;
A
#
# COMPACT_ATOMS: atom_id res chain seq x y z
N MET A 1 -1.06 -16.56 -8.56
CA MET A 1 -0.36 -15.88 -7.45
C MET A 1 0.06 -14.52 -7.97
N SER A 2 -0.17 -13.44 -7.22
CA SER A 2 0.31 -12.11 -7.60
C SER A 2 1.83 -12.05 -7.44
N LEU A 3 2.53 -11.39 -8.38
CA LEU A 3 3.97 -11.15 -8.29
C LEU A 3 4.28 -10.31 -7.04
N ARG A 4 5.36 -10.64 -6.32
CA ARG A 4 5.81 -9.90 -5.13
C ARG A 4 7.27 -9.52 -5.32
N VAL A 5 7.60 -8.24 -5.14
CA VAL A 5 8.95 -7.69 -5.31
C VAL A 5 9.29 -6.77 -4.14
N ASN A 6 10.57 -6.50 -3.91
CA ASN A 6 10.94 -5.46 -2.95
C ASN A 6 10.76 -4.09 -3.58
N TYR A 7 10.52 -3.07 -2.76
CA TYR A 7 10.45 -1.69 -3.25
C TYR A 7 11.73 -1.29 -4.00
N ASP A 8 12.89 -1.73 -3.50
CA ASP A 8 14.20 -1.42 -4.09
C ASP A 8 14.42 -2.08 -5.47
N ASP A 9 13.57 -3.03 -5.86
CA ASP A 9 13.60 -3.68 -7.17
C ASP A 9 12.79 -2.89 -8.23
N LEU A 10 12.09 -1.82 -7.84
CA LEU A 10 11.27 -1.02 -8.73
C LEU A 10 12.01 0.20 -9.29
N GLU A 11 11.63 0.58 -10.50
CA GLU A 11 12.13 1.75 -11.19
C GLU A 11 11.06 2.84 -11.20
N ILE A 12 11.35 4.02 -10.64
CA ILE A 12 10.50 5.20 -10.81
C ILE A 12 10.71 5.74 -12.23
N ILE A 13 9.69 5.63 -13.07
CA ILE A 13 9.76 6.10 -14.46
C ILE A 13 9.31 7.54 -14.64
N GLY A 14 8.68 8.12 -13.61
CA GLY A 14 8.25 9.51 -13.60
C GLY A 14 7.07 9.75 -12.68
N PHE A 15 6.41 10.88 -12.91
CA PHE A 15 5.21 11.30 -12.21
C PHE A 15 4.09 11.54 -13.22
N ASP A 16 2.86 11.19 -12.86
CA ASP A 16 1.69 11.56 -13.65
C ASP A 16 1.40 13.07 -13.56
N GLY A 17 0.41 13.56 -14.32
CA GLY A 17 0.02 14.97 -14.29
C GLY A 17 -0.50 15.47 -12.92
N GLY A 18 -0.79 14.55 -11.99
CA GLY A 18 -1.18 14.82 -10.61
C GLY A 18 -0.02 14.75 -9.60
N GLY A 19 1.21 14.44 -10.06
CA GLY A 19 2.40 14.33 -9.21
C GLY A 19 2.55 12.97 -8.54
N ILE A 20 1.94 11.91 -9.08
CA ILE A 20 1.96 10.56 -8.50
C ILE A 20 3.01 9.73 -9.20
N GLU A 21 3.86 9.07 -8.42
CA GLU A 21 4.93 8.21 -8.91
C GLU A 21 4.37 7.03 -9.72
N MET A 22 5.01 6.78 -10.85
CA MET A 22 4.76 5.61 -11.69
C MET A 22 5.94 4.65 -11.61
N PHE A 23 5.65 3.37 -11.35
CA PHE A 23 6.66 2.35 -11.14
C PHE A 23 6.69 1.31 -12.26
N ASN A 24 7.90 0.93 -12.66
CA ASN A 24 8.17 -0.22 -13.51
C ASN A 24 8.88 -1.33 -12.73
N TYR A 25 8.72 -2.56 -13.21
CA TYR A 25 9.56 -3.70 -12.89
C TYR A 25 10.02 -4.34 -14.20
N GLU A 26 11.32 -4.56 -14.35
CA GLU A 26 11.93 -5.11 -15.57
C GLU A 26 11.49 -4.36 -16.85
N GLY A 27 11.40 -3.03 -16.77
CA GLY A 27 11.03 -2.17 -17.90
C GLY A 27 9.54 -2.14 -18.28
N GLN A 28 8.65 -2.74 -17.48
CA GLN A 28 7.19 -2.72 -17.71
C GLN A 28 6.43 -2.14 -16.52
N PRO A 29 5.27 -1.46 -16.72
CA PRO A 29 4.44 -0.95 -15.64
C PRO A 29 4.10 -2.03 -14.61
N PHE A 30 4.47 -1.79 -13.36
CA PHE A 30 4.39 -2.81 -12.33
C PHE A 30 2.94 -3.15 -11.97
N THR A 31 2.63 -4.44 -11.87
CA THR A 31 1.36 -4.94 -11.32
C THR A 31 1.66 -6.10 -10.39
N GLY A 32 1.28 -5.98 -9.13
CA GLY A 32 1.63 -6.94 -8.09
C GLY A 32 1.66 -6.32 -6.71
N ILE A 33 2.39 -6.97 -5.80
CA ILE A 33 2.57 -6.51 -4.43
C ILE A 33 4.01 -6.06 -4.25
N VAL A 34 4.20 -4.82 -3.80
CA VAL A 34 5.48 -4.35 -3.29
C VAL A 34 5.55 -4.67 -1.81
N VAL A 35 6.67 -5.24 -1.39
CA VAL A 35 6.95 -5.50 0.03
C VAL A 35 8.15 -4.67 0.43
N SER A 36 8.03 -3.91 1.52
CA SER A 36 9.18 -3.24 2.12
C SER A 36 9.59 -3.97 3.39
N MET A 37 10.87 -4.32 3.48
CA MET A 37 11.43 -5.05 4.61
C MET A 37 12.59 -4.27 5.22
N LYS A 38 12.73 -4.34 6.55
CA LYS A 38 13.88 -3.82 7.27
C LYS A 38 14.33 -4.88 8.28
N ASP A 39 15.60 -5.25 8.21
CA ASP A 39 16.20 -6.27 9.09
C ASP A 39 15.41 -7.61 9.13
N GLY A 40 14.86 -8.01 7.97
CA GLY A 40 14.05 -9.23 7.84
C GLY A 40 12.58 -9.10 8.30
N VAL A 41 12.17 -7.91 8.75
CA VAL A 41 10.79 -7.62 9.16
C VAL A 41 10.07 -6.85 8.06
N VAL A 42 8.93 -7.38 7.59
CA VAL A 42 8.03 -6.67 6.67
C VAL A 42 7.38 -5.52 7.42
N TYR A 43 7.44 -4.31 6.85
CA TYR A 43 6.74 -3.15 7.40
C TYR A 43 5.71 -2.54 6.46
N THR A 44 5.73 -2.87 5.16
CA THR A 44 4.61 -2.60 4.24
C THR A 44 4.34 -3.73 3.27
N GLU A 45 3.07 -3.90 2.92
CA GLU A 45 2.61 -4.67 1.75
C GLU A 45 1.67 -3.77 0.96
N GLU A 46 2.05 -3.43 -0.27
CA GLU A 46 1.36 -2.43 -1.07
C GLU A 46 0.96 -3.01 -2.43
N GLU A 47 -0.32 -2.97 -2.78
CA GLU A 47 -0.81 -3.43 -4.08
C GLU A 47 -0.70 -2.32 -5.14
N TYR A 48 -0.21 -2.70 -6.32
CA TYR A 48 -0.04 -1.83 -7.47
C TYR A 48 -0.68 -2.44 -8.71
N GLN A 49 -1.22 -1.57 -9.57
CA GLN A 49 -1.74 -1.90 -10.89
C GLN A 49 -1.26 -0.87 -11.92
N ASN A 50 -0.68 -1.34 -13.02
CA ASN A 50 -0.18 -0.51 -14.12
C ASN A 50 0.77 0.62 -13.67
N GLY A 51 1.59 0.35 -12.65
CA GLY A 51 2.58 1.27 -12.10
C GLY A 51 2.05 2.21 -11.01
N TYR A 52 0.78 2.12 -10.62
CA TYR A 52 0.17 2.97 -9.59
C TYR A 52 -0.29 2.15 -8.39
N LYS A 53 -0.28 2.74 -7.19
CA LYS A 53 -0.92 2.14 -6.00
C LYS A 53 -2.42 1.98 -6.25
N GLU A 54 -2.88 0.74 -6.22
CA GLU A 54 -4.27 0.38 -6.51
C GLU A 54 -4.57 -0.94 -5.80
N GLY A 55 -5.61 -0.94 -4.97
CA GLY A 55 -5.96 -2.10 -4.14
C GLY A 55 -5.49 -1.98 -2.69
N LEU A 56 -5.26 -3.12 -2.05
CA LEU A 56 -5.03 -3.23 -0.61
C LEU A 56 -3.63 -2.79 -0.20
N GLN A 57 -3.57 -1.95 0.81
CA GLN A 57 -2.34 -1.43 1.41
C GLN A 57 -2.31 -1.81 2.88
N LYS A 58 -1.16 -2.27 3.36
CA LYS A 58 -0.92 -2.62 4.75
C LYS A 58 0.39 -2.03 5.24
N GLU A 59 0.37 -1.54 6.46
CA GLU A 59 1.55 -1.10 7.19
C GLU A 59 1.61 -1.85 8.52
N TYR A 60 2.81 -2.23 8.96
CA TYR A 60 3.05 -2.99 10.19
C TYR A 60 3.96 -2.19 11.12
N PHE A 61 3.80 -2.36 12.43
CA PHE A 61 4.71 -1.79 13.41
C PHE A 61 6.10 -2.40 13.27
N PHE A 62 7.14 -1.58 13.05
CA PHE A 62 8.52 -2.05 12.91
C PHE A 62 9.04 -2.84 14.11
N THR A 63 8.52 -2.57 15.31
CA THR A 63 8.95 -3.19 16.57
C THR A 63 8.37 -4.60 16.77
N SER A 64 7.13 -4.84 16.36
CA SER A 64 6.39 -6.06 16.67
C SER A 64 5.94 -6.86 15.44
N GLY A 65 5.96 -6.26 14.24
CA GLY A 65 5.38 -6.84 13.03
C GLY A 65 3.85 -6.92 13.05
N VAL A 66 3.19 -6.33 14.05
CA VAL A 66 1.73 -6.29 14.16
C VAL A 66 1.18 -5.31 13.12
N LEU A 67 0.03 -5.65 12.52
CA LEU A 67 -0.66 -4.78 11.56
C LEU A 67 -0.99 -3.45 12.23
N ARG A 68 -0.60 -2.34 11.61
CA ARG A 68 -0.85 -0.98 12.08
C ARG A 68 -1.99 -0.33 11.29
N PHE A 69 -1.93 -0.43 9.96
CA PHE A 69 -2.92 0.13 9.04
C PHE A 69 -3.31 -0.87 7.97
N GLU A 70 -4.57 -0.82 7.56
CA GLU A 70 -5.12 -1.55 6.41
C GLU A 70 -6.11 -0.61 5.72
N PHE A 71 -5.89 -0.35 4.44
CA PHE A 71 -6.76 0.49 3.65
C PHE A 71 -6.69 0.14 2.18
N THR A 72 -7.69 0.55 1.42
CA THR A 72 -7.74 0.33 -0.02
C THR A 72 -7.63 1.67 -0.74
N VAL A 73 -6.80 1.70 -1.78
CA VAL A 73 -6.63 2.83 -2.69
C VAL A 73 -7.28 2.49 -4.02
N ARG A 74 -8.02 3.44 -4.59
CA ARG A 74 -8.58 3.35 -5.94
C ARG A 74 -8.49 4.69 -6.63
N ASN A 75 -7.96 4.72 -7.85
CA ASN A 75 -7.75 5.95 -8.61
C ASN A 75 -7.09 7.04 -7.74
N ASN A 76 -6.00 6.67 -7.06
CA ASN A 76 -5.22 7.54 -6.19
C ASN A 76 -5.94 8.09 -4.95
N ASN A 77 -7.08 7.51 -4.58
CA ASN A 77 -7.89 7.95 -3.44
C ASN A 77 -8.18 6.80 -2.47
N LEU A 78 -8.32 7.09 -1.18
CA LEU A 78 -8.87 6.13 -0.23
C LEU A 78 -10.28 5.71 -0.66
N ASN A 79 -10.50 4.40 -0.77
CA ASN A 79 -11.77 3.85 -1.24
C ASN A 79 -12.04 2.51 -0.57
N GLY A 80 -13.04 2.44 0.30
CA GLY A 80 -13.34 1.27 1.11
C GLY A 80 -13.08 1.50 2.59
N VAL A 81 -12.73 0.43 3.31
CA VAL A 81 -12.58 0.46 4.76
C VAL A 81 -11.13 0.80 5.12
N PHE A 82 -10.95 1.82 5.95
CA PHE A 82 -9.68 2.14 6.60
C PHE A 82 -9.74 1.66 8.05
N LYS A 83 -8.79 0.82 8.45
CA LYS A 83 -8.68 0.28 9.80
C LYS A 83 -7.33 0.60 10.42
N THR A 84 -7.33 0.78 11.74
CA THR A 84 -6.11 0.96 12.53
C THR A 84 -6.10 0.03 13.72
N TRP A 85 -4.93 -0.50 14.07
CA TRP A 85 -4.75 -1.34 15.24
C TRP A 85 -3.65 -0.79 16.15
N ASP A 86 -3.70 -1.16 17.43
CA ASP A 86 -2.63 -0.90 18.40
C ASP A 86 -1.51 -1.97 18.31
N GLU A 87 -0.42 -1.78 19.05
CA GLU A 87 0.71 -2.73 19.06
C GLU A 87 0.36 -4.12 19.63
N ASN A 88 -0.79 -4.25 20.31
CA ASN A 88 -1.30 -5.54 20.80
C ASN A 88 -2.20 -6.24 19.77
N GLY A 89 -2.45 -5.61 18.61
CA GLY A 89 -3.32 -6.13 17.55
C GLY A 89 -4.82 -5.88 17.80
N ASN A 90 -5.20 -4.99 18.72
CA ASN A 90 -6.59 -4.62 18.92
C ASN A 90 -7.01 -3.56 17.89
N LEU A 91 -8.19 -3.72 17.30
CA LEU A 91 -8.76 -2.73 16.40
C LEU A 91 -9.11 -1.45 17.19
N VAL A 92 -8.45 -0.35 16.86
CA VAL A 92 -8.62 0.96 17.51
C VAL A 92 -9.66 1.81 16.79
N LYS A 93 -9.69 1.74 15.46
CA LYS A 93 -10.56 2.60 14.65
C LYS A 93 -10.91 1.93 13.33
N GLN A 94 -12.12 2.19 12.86
CA GLN A 94 -12.57 1.89 11.53
C GLN A 94 -13.31 3.08 10.93
N SER A 95 -13.13 3.32 9.63
CA SER A 95 -13.88 4.32 8.87
C SER A 95 -14.08 3.87 7.44
N ASN A 96 -15.22 4.25 6.85
CA ASN A 96 -15.50 3.99 5.44
C ASN A 96 -15.13 5.23 4.61
N TRP A 97 -14.62 5.00 3.41
CA TRP A 97 -14.17 6.04 2.49
C TRP A 97 -14.69 5.75 1.09
N LYS A 98 -14.99 6.81 0.35
CA LYS A 98 -15.31 6.72 -1.07
C LYS A 98 -14.70 7.93 -1.77
N ASP A 99 -13.90 7.66 -2.79
CA ASP A 99 -13.25 8.69 -3.62
C ASP A 99 -12.54 9.76 -2.77
N GLY A 100 -11.85 9.33 -1.72
CA GLY A 100 -11.07 10.20 -0.84
C GLY A 100 -11.88 10.91 0.24
N ALA A 101 -13.21 10.76 0.26
CA ALA A 101 -14.08 11.32 1.28
C ALA A 101 -14.51 10.26 2.30
N LYS A 102 -14.37 10.58 3.60
CA LYS A 102 -14.89 9.74 4.67
C LYS A 102 -16.42 9.74 4.63
N ILE A 103 -17.02 8.57 4.60
CA ILE A 103 -18.47 8.37 4.68
C ILE A 103 -18.83 7.76 6.04
N SER A 104 -19.93 8.26 6.62
CA SER A 104 -20.49 7.80 7.89
C SER A 104 -21.45 6.65 7.70
#